data_AF-A0A3N5QMF2-F1
#
_entry.id   AF-A0A3N5QMF2-F1
#
_cell.length_a   1.000
_cell.length_b   1.000
_cell.length_c   1.000
_cell.angle_alpha   90.00
_cell.angle_beta   90.00
_cell.angle_gamma   90.00
#
_symmetry.space_group_name_H-M   'P 1'
#
loop_
_entity.id
_entity.type
_entity.pdbx_description
1 polymer ?
#
loop_
_entity_poly.entity_id
_entity_poly.type
_entity_poly.pdbx_seq_one_letter_code
_entity_poly.pdbx_strand_id
1 'polypeptide(L)'
;MNKKQFSEAAVVLDGIKALPFEGASEIQSLFAQTHIQLGVEKFKAKDWTGAIAELERSEEYPESLGSGKPFDADVRLQDYLIGLAAEKLGRKDKAAAAFQAVVDFTVKYPNHRGPGAYAGGLALRRAGQTAKAAEIMKTASLPSAEILNVLR
;
A
#
# COMPACT_ATOMS: atom_id res chain seq x y z
N MET A 1 -11.77 -13.34 -0.47
CA MET A 1 -10.81 -14.42 -0.76
C MET A 1 -10.16 -14.84 0.55
N ASN A 2 -9.80 -16.11 0.71
CA ASN A 2 -9.02 -16.60 1.85
C ASN A 2 -7.50 -16.62 1.51
N LYS A 3 -6.64 -16.81 2.51
CA LYS A 3 -5.17 -16.81 2.34
C LYS A 3 -4.67 -17.69 1.19
N LYS A 4 -5.26 -18.90 1.04
CA LYS A 4 -4.88 -19.85 -0.01
C LYS A 4 -5.18 -19.29 -1.41
N GLN A 5 -6.36 -18.68 -1.56
CA GLN A 5 -6.77 -18.05 -2.81
C GLN A 5 -5.88 -16.86 -3.21
N PHE A 6 -5.38 -16.07 -2.24
CA PHE A 6 -4.43 -14.99 -2.56
C PHE A 6 -3.07 -15.51 -3.01
N SER A 7 -2.59 -16.61 -2.42
CA SER A 7 -1.32 -17.22 -2.83
C SER A 7 -1.42 -17.82 -4.23
N GLU A 8 -2.53 -18.50 -4.54
CA GLU A 8 -2.79 -19.04 -5.88
C GLU A 8 -2.98 -17.92 -6.91
N ALA A 9 -3.69 -16.84 -6.55
CA ALA A 9 -3.85 -15.67 -7.41
C ALA A 9 -2.51 -14.99 -7.72
N ALA A 10 -1.62 -14.84 -6.73
CA ALA A 10 -0.30 -14.24 -6.95
C ALA A 10 0.51 -15.03 -7.99
N VAL A 11 0.53 -16.36 -7.90
CA VAL A 11 1.22 -17.21 -8.89
C VAL A 11 0.69 -16.98 -10.30
N VAL A 12 -0.64 -16.86 -10.45
CA VAL A 12 -1.25 -16.59 -11.76
C VAL A 12 -0.89 -15.18 -12.24
N LEU A 13 -1.09 -14.16 -11.40
CA LEU A 13 -0.88 -12.75 -11.74
C LEU A 13 0.59 -12.44 -12.07
N ASP A 14 1.53 -13.01 -11.31
CA ASP A 14 2.98 -12.92 -11.58
C ASP A 14 3.38 -13.52 -12.94
N GLY A 15 2.56 -14.44 -13.49
CA GLY A 15 2.80 -15.13 -14.76
C GLY A 15 2.03 -14.58 -15.96
N ILE A 16 1.12 -13.62 -15.77
CA ILE A 16 0.31 -13.06 -16.86
C ILE A 16 1.18 -12.26 -17.83
N LYS A 17 0.89 -12.42 -19.13
CA LYS A 17 1.35 -11.55 -20.22
C LYS A 17 0.12 -10.94 -20.90
N ALA A 18 -0.32 -9.80 -20.40
CA ALA A 18 -1.45 -9.05 -20.96
C ALA A 18 -0.98 -8.10 -22.06
N LEU A 19 -1.79 -7.93 -23.10
CA LEU A 19 -1.57 -6.91 -24.12
C LEU A 19 -2.12 -5.55 -23.63
N PRO A 20 -1.53 -4.42 -24.08
CA PRO A 20 -2.12 -3.10 -23.83
C PRO A 20 -3.57 -3.06 -24.32
N PHE A 21 -4.47 -2.45 -23.53
CA PHE A 21 -5.92 -2.31 -23.76
C PHE A 21 -6.82 -3.54 -23.47
N GLU A 22 -6.28 -4.68 -23.00
CA GLU A 22 -7.09 -5.82 -22.54
C GLU A 22 -7.26 -5.84 -21.00
N GLY A 23 -7.89 -4.81 -20.44
CA GLY A 23 -8.14 -4.77 -18.99
C GLY A 23 -6.86 -4.67 -18.12
N ALA A 24 -5.78 -4.13 -18.69
CA ALA A 24 -4.48 -3.99 -18.03
C ALA A 24 -4.57 -3.22 -16.69
N SER A 25 -5.44 -2.22 -16.60
CA SER A 25 -5.69 -1.45 -15.37
C SER A 25 -6.33 -2.29 -14.28
N GLU A 26 -7.29 -3.16 -14.65
CA GLU A 26 -7.97 -4.08 -13.76
C GLU A 26 -6.99 -5.17 -13.27
N ILE A 27 -6.16 -5.71 -14.16
CA ILE A 27 -5.12 -6.67 -13.83
C ILE A 27 -4.11 -6.05 -12.86
N GLN A 28 -3.65 -4.83 -13.13
CA GLN A 28 -2.74 -4.10 -12.24
C GLN A 28 -3.37 -3.83 -10.87
N SER A 29 -4.64 -3.43 -10.84
CA SER A 29 -5.37 -3.22 -9.59
C SER A 29 -5.48 -4.51 -8.78
N LEU A 30 -5.78 -5.64 -9.44
CA LEU A 30 -5.86 -6.95 -8.80
C LEU A 30 -4.49 -7.44 -8.31
N PHE A 31 -3.43 -7.21 -9.09
CA PHE A 31 -2.04 -7.48 -8.71
C PHE A 31 -1.67 -6.73 -7.42
N ALA A 32 -1.85 -5.41 -7.41
CA ALA A 32 -1.57 -4.59 -6.23
C ALA A 32 -2.38 -5.05 -5.01
N GLN A 33 -3.70 -5.28 -5.16
CA GLN A 33 -4.55 -5.74 -4.06
C GLN A 33 -4.13 -7.11 -3.51
N THR A 34 -3.71 -8.03 -4.39
CA THR A 34 -3.28 -9.38 -4.00
C THR A 34 -2.02 -9.30 -3.13
N HIS A 35 -1.02 -8.53 -3.57
CA HIS A 35 0.23 -8.37 -2.84
C HIS A 35 0.07 -7.55 -1.56
N ILE A 36 -0.80 -6.53 -1.51
CA ILE A 36 -1.15 -5.84 -0.26
C ILE A 36 -1.70 -6.83 0.76
N GLN A 37 -2.62 -7.71 0.33
CA GLN A 37 -3.23 -8.67 1.25
C GLN A 37 -2.22 -9.72 1.73
N LEU A 38 -1.35 -10.22 0.86
CA LEU A 38 -0.25 -11.10 1.26
C LEU A 38 0.66 -10.40 2.28
N GLY A 39 0.98 -9.12 2.05
CA GLY A 39 1.73 -8.28 2.98
C GLY A 39 1.06 -8.16 4.35
N VAL A 40 -0.25 -7.92 4.40
CA VAL A 40 -1.05 -7.86 5.64
C VAL A 40 -1.03 -9.20 6.38
N GLU A 41 -1.17 -10.32 5.67
CA GLU A 41 -1.10 -11.65 6.27
C GLU A 41 0.28 -11.97 6.85
N LYS A 42 1.35 -11.59 6.15
CA LYS A 42 2.72 -11.68 6.63
C LYS A 42 2.96 -10.79 7.86
N PHE A 43 2.41 -9.58 7.85
CA PHE A 43 2.45 -8.65 8.98
C PHE A 43 1.78 -9.26 10.21
N LYS A 44 0.58 -9.84 10.07
CA LYS A 44 -0.13 -10.53 11.16
C LYS A 44 0.66 -11.73 11.70
N ALA A 45 1.39 -12.43 10.84
CA ALA A 45 2.29 -13.52 11.21
C ALA A 45 3.62 -13.05 11.84
N LYS A 46 3.84 -11.74 12.00
CA LYS A 46 5.10 -11.13 12.44
C LYS A 46 6.29 -11.40 11.51
N ASP A 47 6.03 -11.84 10.29
CA ASP A 47 7.03 -11.94 9.23
C ASP A 47 7.18 -10.57 8.58
N TRP A 48 7.86 -9.66 9.27
CA TRP A 48 8.01 -8.26 8.85
C TRP A 48 8.79 -8.14 7.53
N THR A 49 9.79 -8.99 7.34
CA THR A 49 10.59 -9.01 6.11
C THR A 49 9.74 -9.46 4.93
N GLY A 50 8.96 -10.54 5.09
CA GLY A 50 8.01 -10.98 4.08
C GLY A 50 6.90 -9.97 3.82
N ALA A 51 6.43 -9.26 4.86
CA ALA A 51 5.43 -8.21 4.71
C ALA A 51 5.94 -7.07 3.83
N ILE A 52 7.16 -6.59 4.10
CA ILE A 52 7.81 -5.56 3.27
C ILE A 52 7.95 -6.03 1.83
N ALA A 53 8.42 -7.27 1.60
CA ALA A 53 8.62 -7.78 0.25
C ALA A 53 7.30 -7.83 -0.56
N GLU A 54 6.21 -8.31 0.04
CA GLU A 54 4.91 -8.33 -0.64
C GLU A 54 4.36 -6.91 -0.87
N LEU A 55 4.54 -6.00 0.09
CA LEU A 55 4.08 -4.61 -0.07
C LEU A 55 4.86 -3.89 -1.17
N GLU A 56 6.18 -4.07 -1.25
CA GLU A 56 7.02 -3.51 -2.34
C GLU A 56 6.59 -4.06 -3.70
N ARG A 57 6.30 -5.37 -3.80
CA ARG A 57 5.75 -5.97 -5.02
C ARG A 57 4.44 -5.32 -5.44
N SER A 58 3.57 -4.97 -4.50
CA SER A 58 2.30 -4.31 -4.82
C SER A 58 2.43 -2.88 -5.40
N GLU A 59 3.61 -2.28 -5.33
CA GLU A 59 3.92 -0.97 -5.92
C GLU A 59 4.51 -1.07 -7.34
N GLU A 60 4.85 -2.28 -7.76
CA GLU A 60 5.41 -2.56 -9.08
C GLU A 60 4.34 -2.47 -10.17
N TYR A 61 4.78 -2.08 -11.37
CA TYR A 61 4.00 -2.10 -12.59
C TYR A 61 4.74 -2.97 -13.60
N PRO A 62 4.68 -4.30 -13.47
CA PRO A 62 5.40 -5.18 -14.37
C PRO A 62 4.93 -4.94 -15.80
N GLU A 63 5.88 -4.80 -16.74
CA GLU A 63 5.55 -4.58 -18.17
C GLU A 63 4.65 -5.68 -18.73
N SER A 64 4.77 -6.90 -18.19
CA SER A 64 3.94 -8.04 -18.55
C SER A 64 2.45 -7.86 -18.24
N LEU A 65 2.08 -6.95 -17.33
CA LEU A 65 0.67 -6.61 -17.05
C LEU A 65 0.10 -5.59 -18.03
N GLY A 66 0.91 -5.07 -18.97
CA GLY A 66 0.47 -4.16 -20.03
C GLY A 66 0.08 -2.77 -19.53
N SER A 67 0.24 -2.49 -18.23
CA SER A 67 -0.04 -1.18 -17.63
C SER A 67 1.26 -0.43 -17.34
N GLY A 68 1.36 0.80 -17.82
CA GLY A 68 2.48 1.68 -17.47
C GLY A 68 2.29 2.28 -16.08
N LYS A 69 3.40 2.50 -15.35
CA LYS A 69 3.36 3.18 -14.06
C LYS A 69 2.89 4.64 -14.23
N PRO A 70 1.81 5.07 -13.54
CA PRO A 70 1.44 6.49 -13.48
C PRO A 70 2.58 7.33 -12.91
N PHE A 71 2.68 8.58 -13.35
CA PHE A 71 3.73 9.50 -12.89
C PHE A 71 3.73 9.66 -11.35
N ASP A 72 2.54 9.74 -10.75
CA ASP A 72 2.36 9.80 -9.30
C ASP A 72 1.34 8.72 -8.86
N ALA A 73 1.79 7.47 -8.77
CA ALA A 73 0.97 6.37 -8.26
C ALA A 73 0.68 6.56 -6.75
N ASP A 74 -0.59 6.41 -6.34
CA ASP A 74 -0.97 6.45 -4.93
C ASP A 74 -0.63 5.12 -4.24
N VAL A 75 0.56 5.07 -3.63
CA VAL A 75 1.05 3.93 -2.83
C VAL A 75 1.07 4.22 -1.34
N ARG A 76 0.34 5.25 -0.88
CA ARG A 76 0.36 5.71 0.53
C ARG A 76 0.07 4.60 1.54
N LEU A 77 -0.83 3.67 1.18
CA LEU A 77 -1.17 2.57 2.07
C LEU A 77 0.00 1.58 2.20
N GLN A 78 0.62 1.21 1.08
CA GLN A 78 1.78 0.33 0.99
C GLN A 78 2.94 0.93 1.78
N ASP A 79 3.32 2.17 1.49
CA ASP A 79 4.39 2.90 2.17
C ASP A 79 4.17 2.97 3.69
N TYR A 80 2.93 3.24 4.14
CA TYR A 80 2.65 3.31 5.57
C TYR A 80 2.81 1.93 6.23
N LEU A 81 2.33 0.85 5.59
CA LEU A 81 2.49 -0.51 6.09
C LEU A 81 3.97 -0.96 6.08
N ILE A 82 4.74 -0.59 5.05
CA ILE A 82 6.19 -0.79 4.97
C ILE A 82 6.87 -0.08 6.13
N GLY A 83 6.49 1.18 6.40
CA GLY A 83 7.00 1.95 7.51
C GLY A 83 6.78 1.26 8.86
N LEU A 84 5.57 0.77 9.12
CA LEU A 84 5.27 0.00 10.33
C LEU A 84 6.10 -1.27 10.45
N ALA A 85 6.25 -2.04 9.36
CA ALA A 85 7.03 -3.28 9.37
C ALA A 85 8.53 -2.99 9.57
N ALA A 86 9.04 -1.91 8.97
CA ALA A 86 10.41 -1.46 9.14
C ALA A 86 10.69 -1.04 10.60
N GLU A 87 9.76 -0.38 11.28
CA GLU A 87 9.86 -0.08 12.72
C GLU A 87 9.98 -1.38 13.54
N LYS A 88 9.18 -2.41 13.24
CA LYS A 88 9.26 -3.72 13.93
C LYS A 88 10.60 -4.43 13.74
N LEU A 89 11.30 -4.13 12.65
CA LEU A 89 12.65 -4.64 12.36
C LEU A 89 13.76 -3.72 12.91
N GLY A 90 13.44 -2.59 13.55
CA GLY A 90 14.42 -1.61 14.00
C GLY A 90 15.07 -0.80 12.88
N ARG A 91 14.55 -0.88 11.65
CA ARG A 91 15.06 -0.17 10.45
C ARG A 91 14.53 1.26 10.41
N LYS A 92 15.03 2.10 11.32
CA LYS A 92 14.52 3.46 11.55
C LYS A 92 14.54 4.34 10.31
N ASP A 93 15.63 4.31 9.53
CA ASP A 93 15.75 5.16 8.34
C ASP A 93 14.74 4.77 7.25
N LYS A 94 14.55 3.46 7.04
CA LYS A 94 13.52 2.94 6.11
C LYS A 94 12.12 3.33 6.56
N ALA A 95 11.83 3.21 7.85
CA ALA A 95 10.54 3.62 8.39
C ALA A 95 10.28 5.12 8.21
N ALA A 96 11.28 5.96 8.54
CA ALA A 96 11.19 7.41 8.39
C ALA A 96 10.97 7.82 6.93
N ALA A 97 11.73 7.24 5.99
CA ALA A 97 11.57 7.49 4.57
C ALA A 97 10.17 7.11 4.07
N ALA A 98 9.67 5.94 4.44
CA ALA A 98 8.35 5.48 4.04
C ALA A 98 7.23 6.40 4.58
N PHE A 99 7.27 6.76 5.87
CA PHE A 99 6.27 7.69 6.41
C PHE A 99 6.37 9.09 5.79
N GLN A 100 7.58 9.55 5.46
CA GLN A 100 7.77 10.84 4.80
C GLN A 100 7.18 10.83 3.40
N ALA A 101 7.35 9.76 2.62
CA ALA A 101 6.72 9.60 1.31
C ALA A 101 5.18 9.71 1.39
N VAL A 102 4.57 9.11 2.42
CA VAL A 102 3.13 9.24 2.66
C VAL A 102 2.72 10.68 2.99
N VAL A 103 3.51 11.39 3.80
CA VAL A 103 3.27 12.81 4.11
C VAL A 103 3.36 13.65 2.85
N ASP A 104 4.42 13.48 2.05
CA ASP A 104 4.68 14.26 0.85
C ASP A 104 3.58 14.07 -0.19
N PHE A 105 3.16 12.83 -0.45
CA PHE A 105 2.02 12.56 -1.34
C PHE A 105 0.74 13.21 -0.82
N THR A 106 0.45 13.07 0.48
CA THR A 106 -0.79 13.60 1.07
C THR A 106 -0.83 15.13 1.04
N VAL A 107 0.32 15.79 1.22
CA VAL A 107 0.43 17.26 1.11
C VAL A 107 0.33 17.71 -0.34
N LYS A 108 0.96 16.99 -1.28
CA LYS A 108 0.88 17.26 -2.73
C LYS A 108 -0.55 17.08 -3.27
N TYR A 109 -1.26 16.07 -2.75
CA TYR A 109 -2.58 15.66 -3.22
C TYR A 109 -3.64 15.59 -2.10
N PRO A 110 -4.01 16.71 -1.47
CA PRO A 110 -4.87 16.74 -0.28
C PRO A 110 -6.32 16.28 -0.55
N ASN A 111 -6.75 16.31 -1.82
CA ASN A 111 -8.08 15.86 -2.23
C ASN A 111 -8.10 14.41 -2.74
N HIS A 112 -6.95 13.72 -2.80
CA HIS A 112 -6.90 12.35 -3.30
C HIS A 112 -7.48 11.38 -2.26
N ARG A 113 -8.64 10.81 -2.60
CA ARG A 113 -9.43 9.93 -1.72
C ARG A 113 -8.95 8.47 -1.78
N GLY A 114 -9.65 7.61 -1.05
CA GLY A 114 -9.40 6.17 -0.97
C GLY A 114 -8.71 5.75 0.33
N PRO A 115 -8.43 4.44 0.51
CA PRO A 115 -7.79 3.89 1.70
C PRO A 115 -6.43 4.53 2.04
N GLY A 116 -5.69 4.99 1.01
CA GLY A 116 -4.43 5.73 1.18
C GLY A 116 -4.59 7.07 1.90
N ALA A 117 -5.78 7.71 1.86
CA ALA A 117 -6.03 8.93 2.61
C ALA A 117 -6.03 8.71 4.13
N TYR A 118 -6.47 7.53 4.59
CA TYR A 118 -6.41 7.17 6.01
C TYR A 118 -4.95 7.04 6.47
N ALA A 119 -4.12 6.34 5.68
CA ALA A 119 -2.67 6.27 5.90
C ALA A 119 -2.02 7.66 5.89
N GLY A 120 -2.43 8.53 4.94
CA GLY A 120 -2.04 9.93 4.87
C GLY A 120 -2.31 10.72 6.15
N GLY A 121 -3.53 10.61 6.68
CA GLY A 121 -3.89 11.24 7.95
C GLY A 121 -3.06 10.71 9.13
N LEU A 122 -2.81 9.39 9.19
CA LEU A 122 -1.97 8.81 10.23
C LEU A 122 -0.53 9.31 10.15
N ALA A 123 0.06 9.36 8.96
CA ALA A 123 1.41 9.85 8.73
C ALA A 123 1.55 11.34 9.10
N LEU A 124 0.59 12.18 8.69
CA LEU A 124 0.55 13.59 9.08
C LEU A 124 0.49 13.78 10.59
N ARG A 125 -0.33 12.99 11.28
CA ARG A 125 -0.40 13.02 12.75
C ARG A 125 0.93 12.62 13.38
N ARG A 126 1.59 11.60 12.83
CA ARG A 126 2.91 11.12 13.27
C ARG A 126 4.00 12.19 13.08
N ALA A 127 3.90 12.98 12.01
CA ALA A 127 4.77 14.12 11.72
C ALA A 127 4.41 15.41 12.51
N GLY A 128 3.45 15.35 13.45
CA GLY A 128 3.01 16.51 14.23
C GLY A 128 2.09 17.49 13.50
N GLN A 129 1.68 17.19 12.25
CA GLN A 129 0.78 18.03 11.46
C GLN A 129 -0.70 17.74 11.78
N THR A 130 -1.07 17.82 13.05
CA THR A 130 -2.38 17.39 13.57
C THR A 130 -3.57 18.09 12.92
N ALA A 131 -3.47 19.39 12.62
CA ALA A 131 -4.54 20.13 11.96
C ALA A 131 -4.80 19.60 10.53
N LYS A 132 -3.75 19.40 9.72
CA LYS A 132 -3.89 18.82 8.38
C LYS A 132 -4.38 17.37 8.45
N ALA A 133 -3.89 16.59 9.42
CA ALA A 133 -4.36 15.23 9.64
C ALA A 133 -5.87 15.20 9.89
N ALA A 134 -6.39 16.10 10.73
CA ALA A 134 -7.81 16.20 11.01
C ALA A 134 -8.64 16.51 9.75
N GLU A 135 -8.17 17.44 8.91
CA GLU A 135 -8.85 17.75 7.64
C GLU A 135 -8.87 16.55 6.68
N ILE A 136 -7.75 15.85 6.51
CA ILE A 136 -7.69 14.65 5.66
C ILE A 136 -8.62 13.55 6.19
N MET A 137 -8.61 13.32 7.52
CA MET A 137 -9.40 12.27 8.16
C MET A 137 -10.93 12.46 8.01
N LYS A 138 -11.43 13.70 7.82
CA LYS A 138 -12.87 13.95 7.57
C LYS A 138 -13.37 13.28 6.29
N THR A 139 -12.48 13.06 5.33
CA THR A 139 -12.82 12.58 3.98
C THR A 139 -12.16 11.25 3.62
N ALA A 140 -11.33 10.73 4.53
CA ALA A 140 -10.64 9.47 4.34
C ALA A 140 -11.61 8.29 4.44
N SER A 141 -11.62 7.43 3.43
CA SER A 141 -12.29 6.14 3.50
C SER A 141 -11.49 5.21 4.40
N LEU A 142 -12.19 4.51 5.31
CA LEU A 142 -11.54 3.48 6.11
C LEU A 142 -11.08 2.33 5.20
N PRO A 143 -9.86 1.79 5.43
CA PRO A 143 -9.46 0.56 4.77
C PRO A 143 -10.28 -0.63 5.30
N SER A 144 -10.08 -1.82 4.71
CA SER A 144 -10.72 -3.05 5.19
C SER A 144 -10.43 -3.27 6.69
N ALA A 145 -11.31 -4.00 7.38
CA ALA A 145 -11.15 -4.27 8.81
C ALA A 145 -9.81 -4.96 9.13
N GLU A 146 -9.32 -5.81 8.23
CA GLU A 146 -8.03 -6.49 8.39
C GLU A 146 -6.85 -5.53 8.34
N ILE A 147 -6.84 -4.62 7.35
CA ILE A 147 -5.83 -3.58 7.23
C ILE A 147 -5.93 -2.61 8.42
N LEU A 148 -7.15 -2.22 8.80
CA LEU A 148 -7.38 -1.31 9.92
C LEU A 148 -6.82 -1.85 11.24
N ASN A 149 -6.87 -3.17 11.45
CA ASN A 149 -6.28 -3.81 12.63
C ASN A 149 -4.74 -3.78 12.63
N VAL A 150 -4.11 -3.74 11.46
CA VAL A 150 -2.65 -3.59 11.33
C VAL A 150 -2.21 -2.14 11.53
N LEU A 151 -3.07 -1.17 11.18
CA LEU A 151 -2.77 0.26 11.28
C LEU A 151 -2.95 0.86 12.69
N ARG A 152 -3.59 0.13 13.62
CA ARG A 152 -3.86 0.54 15.01
C ARG A 152 -2.76 0.07 15.95
#